data_AF-A0A7V3KY63-F1
#
_entry.id   AF-A0A7V3KY63-F1
#
_cell.length_a   1.000
_cell.length_b   1.000
_cell.length_c   1.000
_cell.angle_alpha   90.00
_cell.angle_beta   90.00
_cell.angle_gamma   90.00
#
_symmetry.space_group_name_H-M   'P 1'
#
loop_
_entity.id
_entity.type
_entity.pdbx_description
1 polymer ?
#
loop_
_entity_poly.entity_id
_entity_poly.type
_entity_poly.pdbx_seq_one_letter_code
_entity_poly.pdbx_strand_id
1 'polypeptide(L)'
;MNGLNYDDSFLGPLRQFLEEKEGLFSVYGLKGSAPAFLISKLAAHTNRPFFIIAPEERKAELISQEITFFLGSRRPILHYPDWDIPPFGKISPPLEVMGQRWQGRHSMISSPTPFIIVASLPAILWRVPPRNISRQMFLRIAPAQEISQEELLNKLAGMGYSRQSVVTALGEYSWRGQIVDIYSPLSSSPYRLEFFADTVESIRIFDPESQRSLKEEKEALILPVRETLLFPEFMERALSKFSAEF
;
A
#
# COMPACT_ATOMS: atom_id res chain seq x y z
N MET A 1 16.55 -10.12 -23.80
CA MET A 1 16.99 -8.97 -24.61
C MET A 1 18.25 -8.41 -23.98
N ASN A 2 19.39 -8.54 -24.66
CA ASN A 2 20.66 -7.97 -24.21
C ASN A 2 20.55 -6.44 -24.29
N GLY A 3 20.62 -5.80 -23.12
CA GLY A 3 20.42 -4.37 -22.97
C GLY A 3 21.47 -3.55 -23.72
N LEU A 4 21.07 -2.38 -24.17
CA LEU A 4 21.96 -1.33 -24.66
C LEU A 4 23.05 -1.11 -23.60
N ASN A 5 24.29 -1.52 -23.91
CA ASN A 5 25.48 -1.31 -23.09
C ASN A 5 25.88 0.17 -23.19
N TYR A 6 25.09 1.04 -22.55
CA TYR A 6 25.52 2.40 -22.28
C TYR A 6 26.55 2.37 -21.14
N ASP A 7 27.65 3.09 -21.32
CA ASP A 7 28.58 3.39 -20.24
C ASP A 7 27.83 4.13 -19.13
N ASP A 8 27.67 3.49 -17.98
CA ASP A 8 26.98 4.04 -16.81
C ASP A 8 27.89 5.01 -16.02
N SER A 9 29.04 5.43 -16.58
CA SER A 9 29.96 6.43 -16.01
C SER A 9 29.29 7.76 -15.65
N PHE A 10 28.26 8.16 -16.41
CA PHE A 10 27.47 9.37 -16.12
C PHE A 10 26.78 9.34 -14.75
N LEU A 11 26.61 8.17 -14.14
CA LEU A 11 26.03 8.03 -12.80
C LEU A 11 27.03 8.37 -11.68
N GLY A 12 28.33 8.50 -11.97
CA GLY A 12 29.38 8.70 -10.96
C GLY A 12 29.07 9.81 -9.94
N PRO A 13 28.81 11.06 -10.39
CA PRO A 13 28.46 12.15 -9.48
C PRO A 13 27.20 11.86 -8.66
N LEU A 14 26.21 11.18 -9.26
CA LEU A 14 24.97 10.88 -8.58
C LEU A 14 25.10 9.75 -7.55
N ARG A 15 25.96 8.76 -7.81
CA ARG A 15 26.27 7.69 -6.86
C ARG A 15 26.97 8.26 -5.64
N GLN A 16 27.97 9.12 -5.85
CA GLN A 16 28.66 9.82 -4.77
C GLN A 16 27.67 10.64 -3.92
N PHE A 17 26.81 11.43 -4.56
CA PHE A 17 25.78 12.19 -3.85
C PHE A 17 24.86 11.29 -3.02
N LEU A 18 24.44 10.14 -3.55
CA LEU A 18 23.62 9.19 -2.81
C LEU A 18 24.39 8.59 -1.61
N GLU A 19 25.71 8.40 -1.70
CA GLU A 19 26.54 7.93 -0.58
C GLU A 19 26.67 8.97 0.54
N GLU A 20 26.81 10.24 0.20
CA GLU A 20 26.93 11.38 1.15
C GLU A 20 25.64 11.60 1.98
N LYS A 21 24.48 11.20 1.44
CA LYS A 21 23.14 11.22 2.08
C LYS A 21 22.58 12.60 2.48
N GLU A 22 23.19 13.69 2.05
CA GLU A 22 22.72 15.04 2.36
C GLU A 22 22.87 15.99 1.16
N GLY A 23 21.99 17.00 1.09
CA GLY A 23 22.05 18.07 0.10
C GLY A 23 21.04 17.95 -1.04
N LEU A 24 21.24 18.79 -2.06
CA LEU A 24 20.40 18.89 -3.25
C LEU A 24 21.28 18.67 -4.49
N PHE A 25 20.93 17.66 -5.29
CA PHE A 25 21.53 17.44 -6.60
C PHE A 25 20.51 17.72 -7.69
N SER A 26 20.82 18.63 -8.61
CA SER A 26 19.95 18.98 -9.73
C SER A 26 20.47 18.37 -11.04
N VAL A 27 19.58 17.68 -11.77
CA VAL A 27 19.86 17.13 -13.09
C VAL A 27 19.05 17.89 -14.13
N TYR A 28 19.71 18.40 -15.16
CA TYR A 28 19.09 19.18 -16.23
C TYR A 28 19.18 18.45 -17.58
N GLY A 29 18.37 18.88 -18.55
CA GLY A 29 18.43 18.37 -19.92
C GLY A 29 17.73 17.04 -20.17
N LEU A 30 17.06 16.46 -19.16
CA LEU A 30 16.27 15.25 -19.31
C LEU A 30 14.99 15.53 -20.11
N LYS A 31 14.78 14.79 -21.19
CA LYS A 31 13.61 14.91 -22.08
C LYS A 31 12.90 13.57 -22.23
N GLY A 32 11.59 13.60 -22.46
CA GLY A 32 10.78 12.38 -22.62
C GLY A 32 10.92 11.45 -21.42
N SER A 33 11.20 10.17 -21.68
CA SER A 33 11.37 9.12 -20.66
C SER A 33 12.77 9.06 -20.03
N ALA A 34 13.66 10.01 -20.35
CA ALA A 34 15.01 10.07 -19.76
C ALA A 34 15.02 10.14 -18.22
N PRO A 35 14.09 10.85 -17.54
CA PRO A 35 14.01 10.81 -16.08
C PRO A 35 13.73 9.41 -15.54
N ALA A 36 12.76 8.70 -16.11
CA ALA A 36 12.43 7.34 -15.70
C ALA A 36 13.59 6.38 -15.96
N PHE A 37 14.27 6.50 -17.10
CA PHE A 37 15.47 5.71 -17.41
C PHE A 37 16.60 5.94 -16.39
N LEU A 38 16.89 7.21 -16.07
CA LEU A 38 17.88 7.58 -15.06
C LEU A 38 17.52 6.97 -13.70
N ILE A 39 16.27 7.12 -13.26
CA ILE A 39 15.78 6.55 -12.01
C ILE A 39 15.93 5.04 -11.99
N SER A 40 15.55 4.33 -13.06
CA SER A 40 15.70 2.88 -13.16
C SER A 40 17.16 2.44 -13.08
N LYS A 41 18.07 3.19 -13.69
CA LYS A 41 19.52 2.93 -13.59
C LYS A 41 20.04 3.16 -12.16
N LEU A 42 19.62 4.21 -11.49
CA LEU A 42 20.00 4.48 -10.10
C LEU A 42 19.47 3.41 -9.16
N ALA A 43 18.20 3.05 -9.32
CA ALA A 43 17.59 1.96 -8.58
C ALA A 43 18.37 0.67 -8.80
N ALA A 44 18.68 0.29 -10.05
CA ALA A 44 19.44 -0.94 -10.32
C ALA A 44 20.82 -1.00 -9.62
N HIS A 45 21.44 0.15 -9.35
CA HIS A 45 22.81 0.23 -8.80
C HIS A 45 22.89 0.59 -7.31
N THR A 46 21.78 0.87 -6.63
CA THR A 46 21.80 1.31 -5.24
C THR A 46 20.81 0.53 -4.40
N ASN A 47 21.19 0.02 -3.22
CA ASN A 47 20.27 -0.75 -2.37
C ASN A 47 19.39 0.15 -1.49
N ARG A 48 18.67 1.11 -2.11
CA ARG A 48 17.89 2.13 -1.41
C ARG A 48 16.48 2.28 -1.98
N PRO A 49 15.49 2.63 -1.12
CA PRO A 49 14.18 3.01 -1.61
C PRO A 49 14.23 4.40 -2.28
N PHE A 50 13.36 4.60 -3.27
CA PHE A 50 13.17 5.89 -3.92
C PHE A 50 11.73 6.36 -3.71
N PHE A 51 11.57 7.64 -3.38
CA PHE A 51 10.28 8.30 -3.34
C PHE A 51 10.29 9.43 -4.37
N ILE A 52 9.53 9.27 -5.44
CA ILE A 52 9.54 10.15 -6.60
C ILE A 52 8.25 10.95 -6.59
N ILE A 53 8.37 12.27 -6.65
CA ILE A 53 7.24 13.19 -6.67
C ILE A 53 7.14 13.79 -8.07
N ALA A 54 6.05 13.50 -8.76
CA ALA A 54 5.68 14.13 -10.01
C ALA A 54 4.79 15.36 -9.76
N PRO A 55 4.74 16.34 -10.67
CA PRO A 55 3.92 17.54 -10.47
C PRO A 55 2.41 17.25 -10.45
N GLU A 56 1.96 16.21 -11.16
CA GLU A 56 0.55 15.86 -11.33
C GLU A 56 0.35 14.34 -11.44
N GLU A 57 -0.88 13.86 -11.24
CA GLU A 57 -1.23 12.44 -11.20
C GLU A 57 -0.90 11.71 -12.50
N ARG A 58 -1.33 12.27 -13.64
CA ARG A 58 -1.04 11.71 -14.97
C ARG A 58 0.46 11.52 -15.21
N LYS A 59 1.29 12.45 -14.69
CA LYS A 59 2.75 12.36 -14.81
C LYS A 59 3.34 11.32 -13.86
N ALA A 60 2.77 11.16 -12.66
CA ALA A 60 3.15 10.10 -11.72
C ALA A 60 2.88 8.71 -12.32
N GLU A 61 1.69 8.50 -12.87
CA GLU A 61 1.31 7.25 -13.55
C GLU A 61 2.26 6.94 -14.71
N LEU A 62 2.52 7.92 -15.58
CA LEU A 62 3.42 7.77 -16.72
C LEU A 62 4.84 7.42 -16.26
N ILE A 63 5.39 8.14 -15.28
CA ILE A 63 6.72 7.84 -14.74
C ILE A 63 6.76 6.42 -14.14
N SER A 64 5.71 6.00 -13.43
CA SER A 64 5.62 4.65 -12.86
C SER A 64 5.67 3.57 -13.95
N GLN A 65 4.92 3.76 -15.04
CA GLN A 65 4.93 2.85 -16.19
C GLN A 65 6.30 2.83 -16.90
N GLU A 66 6.91 3.99 -17.12
CA GLU A 66 8.23 4.10 -17.75
C GLU A 66 9.33 3.46 -16.89
N ILE A 67 9.32 3.68 -15.57
CA ILE A 67 10.26 3.03 -14.64
C ILE A 67 10.06 1.52 -14.70
N THR A 68 8.81 1.04 -14.70
CA THR A 68 8.47 -0.38 -14.81
C THR A 68 9.01 -0.98 -16.10
N PHE A 69 8.86 -0.27 -17.22
CA PHE A 69 9.41 -0.69 -18.51
C PHE A 69 10.94 -0.86 -18.47
N PHE A 70 11.68 0.10 -17.91
CA PHE A 70 13.15 0.06 -17.88
C PHE A 70 13.73 -0.85 -16.79
N LEU A 71 13.10 -0.92 -15.62
CA LEU A 71 13.61 -1.67 -14.45
C LEU A 71 13.13 -3.12 -14.45
N GLY A 72 11.99 -3.40 -15.08
CA GLY A 72 11.31 -4.69 -15.02
C GLY A 72 10.92 -5.08 -13.58
N SER A 73 10.93 -6.38 -13.30
CA SER A 73 10.57 -6.94 -11.99
C SER A 73 11.71 -6.91 -10.95
N ARG A 74 12.78 -6.15 -11.18
CA ARG A 74 13.94 -6.11 -10.27
C ARG A 74 13.60 -5.53 -8.90
N ARG A 75 12.61 -4.64 -8.82
CA ARG A 75 12.13 -4.03 -7.57
C ARG A 75 10.63 -3.78 -7.63
N PRO A 76 9.94 -3.81 -6.48
CA PRO A 76 8.59 -3.31 -6.37
C PRO A 76 8.53 -1.83 -6.74
N ILE A 77 7.60 -1.48 -7.63
CA ILE A 77 7.27 -0.11 -8.01
C ILE A 77 5.80 0.08 -7.64
N LEU A 78 5.53 1.09 -6.81
CA LEU A 78 4.21 1.37 -6.26
C LEU A 78 3.80 2.77 -6.69
N HIS A 79 2.60 2.87 -7.25
CA HIS A 79 1.94 4.14 -7.42
C HIS A 79 1.27 4.55 -6.10
N TYR A 80 1.49 5.78 -5.66
CA TYR A 80 0.87 6.35 -4.48
C TYR A 80 -0.08 7.48 -4.94
N PRO A 81 -1.37 7.17 -5.14
CA PRO A 81 -2.25 8.07 -5.85
C PRO A 81 -2.78 9.22 -4.98
N ASP A 82 -3.21 10.29 -5.64
CA ASP A 82 -4.10 11.29 -5.03
C ASP A 82 -5.49 10.70 -4.78
N TRP A 83 -6.27 11.31 -3.89
CA TRP A 83 -7.68 10.90 -3.71
C TRP A 83 -8.57 11.26 -4.90
N ASP A 84 -8.14 12.18 -5.77
CA ASP A 84 -8.90 12.71 -6.90
C ASP A 84 -10.26 13.29 -6.47
N ILE A 85 -10.26 13.94 -5.30
CA ILE A 85 -11.41 14.67 -4.77
C ILE A 85 -11.02 16.09 -4.36
N PRO A 86 -11.93 17.07 -4.48
CA PRO A 86 -11.69 18.40 -3.97
C PRO A 86 -11.49 18.40 -2.44
N PRO A 87 -10.60 19.25 -1.91
CA PRO A 87 -10.58 19.57 -0.49
C PRO A 87 -11.96 20.00 0.01
N PHE A 88 -12.38 19.43 1.14
CA PHE A 88 -13.71 19.66 1.74
C PHE A 88 -14.90 19.22 0.87
N GLY A 89 -14.66 18.37 -0.13
CA GLY A 89 -15.71 17.71 -0.89
C GLY A 89 -16.58 16.82 -0.01
N LYS A 90 -17.85 16.66 -0.39
CA LYS A 90 -18.82 15.79 0.31
C LYS A 90 -18.76 14.33 -0.17
N ILE A 91 -17.70 13.95 -0.87
CA ILE A 91 -17.52 12.62 -1.46
C ILE A 91 -16.31 11.98 -0.79
N SER A 92 -16.44 10.72 -0.38
CA SER A 92 -15.30 9.96 0.13
C SER A 92 -14.43 9.47 -1.03
N PRO A 93 -13.09 9.42 -0.87
CA PRO A 93 -12.23 8.77 -1.86
C PRO A 93 -12.65 7.31 -2.09
N PRO A 94 -12.42 6.75 -3.29
CA PRO A 94 -12.62 5.33 -3.54
C PRO A 94 -11.78 4.44 -2.62
N LEU A 95 -12.30 3.26 -2.26
CA LEU A 95 -11.59 2.31 -1.37
C LEU A 95 -10.32 1.79 -2.03
N GLU A 96 -10.32 1.60 -3.34
CA GLU A 96 -9.18 1.15 -4.13
C GLU A 96 -8.02 2.16 -4.04
N VAL A 97 -8.33 3.45 -4.13
CA VAL A 97 -7.36 4.54 -4.03
C VAL A 97 -6.77 4.60 -2.62
N MET A 98 -7.61 4.60 -1.58
CA MET A 98 -7.14 4.56 -0.18
C MET A 98 -6.34 3.28 0.10
N GLY A 99 -6.77 2.15 -0.47
CA GLY A 99 -6.07 0.87 -0.38
C GLY A 99 -4.67 0.94 -0.97
N GLN A 100 -4.50 1.48 -2.18
CA GLN A 100 -3.19 1.69 -2.81
C GLN A 100 -2.29 2.61 -1.96
N ARG A 101 -2.86 3.66 -1.38
CA ARG A 101 -2.13 4.54 -0.45
C ARG A 101 -1.69 3.79 0.80
N TRP A 102 -2.53 2.91 1.36
CA TRP A 102 -2.15 2.03 2.45
C TRP A 102 -1.06 1.03 2.06
N GLN A 103 -1.05 0.49 0.83
CA GLN A 103 0.04 -0.35 0.34
C GLN A 103 1.38 0.41 0.28
N GLY A 104 1.36 1.64 -0.24
CA GLY A 104 2.56 2.49 -0.28
C GLY A 104 3.10 2.79 1.12
N ARG A 105 2.21 3.10 2.07
CA ARG A 105 2.58 3.30 3.48
C ARG A 105 3.10 2.05 4.15
N HIS A 106 2.48 0.91 3.88
CA HIS A 106 2.97 -0.38 4.35
C HIS A 106 4.40 -0.63 3.86
N SER A 107 4.68 -0.41 2.57
CA SER A 107 6.04 -0.55 2.03
C SER A 107 7.04 0.40 2.69
N MET A 108 6.67 1.67 2.90
CA MET A 108 7.54 2.64 3.59
C MET A 108 7.85 2.27 5.05
N ILE A 109 6.93 1.60 5.73
CA ILE A 109 7.05 1.30 7.16
C ILE A 109 7.70 -0.06 7.40
N SER A 110 7.38 -1.05 6.58
CA SER A 110 7.59 -2.47 6.86
C SER A 110 8.43 -3.21 5.81
N SER A 111 8.67 -2.65 4.62
CA SER A 111 9.38 -3.39 3.56
C SER A 111 10.84 -3.67 3.95
N PRO A 112 11.28 -4.94 3.92
CA PRO A 112 12.67 -5.29 4.18
C PRO A 112 13.57 -5.04 2.96
N THR A 113 12.98 -4.92 1.76
CA THR A 113 13.70 -4.72 0.50
C THR A 113 13.47 -3.31 -0.05
N PRO A 114 14.43 -2.75 -0.82
CA PRO A 114 14.23 -1.49 -1.52
C PRO A 114 13.05 -1.52 -2.47
N PHE A 115 12.32 -0.42 -2.54
CA PHE A 115 11.15 -0.21 -3.39
C PHE A 115 11.20 1.16 -4.04
N ILE A 116 10.36 1.39 -5.04
CA ILE A 116 10.15 2.71 -5.63
C ILE A 116 8.70 3.09 -5.39
N ILE A 117 8.47 4.27 -4.82
CA ILE A 117 7.14 4.89 -4.77
C ILE A 117 7.13 6.07 -5.72
N VAL A 118 6.12 6.14 -6.58
CA VAL A 118 5.86 7.28 -7.46
C VAL A 118 4.54 7.89 -7.02
N ALA A 119 4.58 9.15 -6.61
CA ALA A 119 3.44 9.92 -6.14
C ALA A 119 3.32 11.22 -6.93
N SER A 120 2.12 11.79 -6.99
CA SER A 120 1.95 13.17 -7.44
C SER A 120 2.12 14.15 -6.27
N LEU A 121 2.37 15.42 -6.59
CA LEU A 121 2.44 16.49 -5.60
C LEU A 121 1.11 16.61 -4.82
N PRO A 122 -0.07 16.63 -5.45
CA PRO A 122 -1.36 16.56 -4.73
C PRO A 122 -1.46 15.39 -3.75
N ALA A 123 -1.04 14.19 -4.17
CA ALA A 123 -1.15 12.99 -3.35
C ALA A 123 -0.45 13.08 -1.99
N ILE A 124 0.68 13.80 -1.93
CA ILE A 124 1.51 13.93 -0.72
C ILE A 124 1.10 15.09 0.19
N LEU A 125 0.24 16.00 -0.27
CA LEU A 125 -0.22 17.14 0.53
C LEU A 125 -1.26 16.72 1.57
N TRP A 126 -1.94 15.59 1.36
CA TRP A 126 -2.87 15.04 2.32
C TRP A 126 -2.18 14.58 3.60
N ARG A 127 -2.74 14.98 4.74
CA ARG A 127 -2.32 14.43 6.03
C ARG A 127 -2.77 12.98 6.13
N VAL A 128 -1.85 12.11 6.55
CA VAL A 128 -2.09 10.69 6.77
C VAL A 128 -1.98 10.35 8.26
N PRO A 129 -2.58 9.23 8.72
CA PRO A 129 -2.36 8.76 10.08
C PRO A 129 -0.87 8.65 10.41
N PRO A 130 -0.44 9.04 11.63
CA PRO A 130 0.96 8.97 12.05
C PRO A 130 1.57 7.58 11.89
N ARG A 131 2.90 7.51 11.72
CA ARG A 131 3.63 6.25 11.46
C ARG A 131 3.36 5.17 12.52
N ASN A 132 3.36 5.56 13.80
CA ASN A 132 3.11 4.63 14.92
C ASN A 132 1.71 4.02 14.86
N ILE A 133 0.69 4.85 14.60
CA ILE A 133 -0.70 4.39 14.42
C ILE A 133 -0.77 3.48 13.20
N SER A 134 -0.23 3.92 12.05
CA SER A 134 -0.20 3.17 10.81
C SER A 134 0.33 1.74 11.00
N ARG A 135 1.45 1.61 11.72
CA ARG A 135 2.10 0.31 11.96
C ARG A 135 1.23 -0.64 12.78
N GLN A 136 0.48 -0.11 13.75
CA GLN A 136 -0.44 -0.90 14.57
C GLN A 136 -1.65 -1.40 13.78
N MET A 137 -1.99 -0.75 12.67
CA MET A 137 -3.14 -1.12 11.83
C MET A 137 -2.83 -2.22 10.81
N PHE A 138 -1.56 -2.61 10.65
CA PHE A 138 -1.19 -3.69 9.74
C PHE A 138 -1.34 -5.02 10.47
N LEU A 139 -2.41 -5.75 10.16
CA LEU A 139 -2.71 -7.02 10.79
C LEU A 139 -2.10 -8.14 9.95
N ARG A 140 -1.11 -8.82 10.55
CA ARG A 140 -0.49 -10.01 9.97
C ARG A 140 -0.96 -11.22 10.75
N ILE A 141 -1.52 -12.19 10.03
CA ILE A 141 -2.07 -13.42 10.59
C ILE A 141 -1.37 -14.60 9.92
N ALA A 142 -0.85 -15.52 10.70
CA ALA A 142 -0.29 -16.79 10.20
C ALA A 142 -1.06 -17.98 10.80
N PRO A 143 -1.00 -19.17 10.18
CA PRO A 143 -1.46 -20.39 10.81
C PRO A 143 -0.87 -20.59 12.21
N ALA A 144 -1.61 -21.26 13.09
CA ALA A 144 -1.35 -21.46 14.52
C ALA A 144 -1.34 -20.18 15.38
N GLN A 145 -1.70 -19.02 14.83
CA GLN A 145 -1.88 -17.81 15.60
C GLN A 145 -3.22 -17.85 16.35
N GLU A 146 -3.17 -17.53 17.65
CA GLU A 146 -4.36 -17.29 18.45
C GLU A 146 -4.87 -15.87 18.20
N ILE A 147 -6.10 -15.77 17.72
CA ILE A 147 -6.87 -14.54 17.59
C ILE A 147 -8.33 -14.94 17.58
N SER A 148 -9.11 -14.42 18.54
CA SER A 148 -10.53 -14.75 18.56
C SER A 148 -11.22 -14.15 17.35
N GLN A 149 -12.29 -14.81 16.90
CA GLN A 149 -13.08 -14.32 15.77
C GLN A 149 -13.60 -12.91 16.09
N GLU A 150 -14.10 -12.67 17.30
CA GLU A 150 -14.57 -11.37 17.74
C GLU A 150 -13.49 -10.29 17.66
N GLU A 151 -12.26 -10.57 18.11
CA GLU A 151 -11.15 -9.63 18.02
C GLU A 151 -10.83 -9.27 16.56
N LEU A 152 -10.80 -10.27 15.67
CA LEU A 152 -10.57 -10.05 14.24
C LEU A 152 -11.68 -9.18 13.63
N LEU A 153 -12.94 -9.47 13.92
CA LEU A 153 -14.08 -8.71 13.38
C LEU A 153 -14.08 -7.26 13.86
N ASN A 154 -13.76 -7.02 15.13
CA ASN A 154 -13.63 -5.66 15.68
C ASN A 154 -12.49 -4.88 15.01
N LYS A 155 -11.34 -5.53 14.75
CA LYS A 155 -10.24 -4.91 13.99
C LYS A 155 -10.66 -4.57 12.56
N LEU A 156 -11.31 -5.50 11.85
CA LEU A 156 -11.78 -5.29 10.48
C LEU A 156 -12.76 -4.11 10.41
N ALA A 157 -13.72 -4.03 11.33
CA ALA A 157 -14.65 -2.90 11.43
C ALA A 157 -13.92 -1.57 11.65
N GLY A 158 -12.97 -1.51 12.61
CA GLY A 158 -12.15 -0.33 12.87
C GLY A 158 -11.27 0.08 11.67
N MET A 159 -10.85 -0.88 10.86
CA MET A 159 -10.09 -0.69 9.62
C MET A 159 -10.94 -0.25 8.42
N GLY A 160 -12.26 -0.14 8.60
CA GLY A 160 -13.21 0.34 7.60
C GLY A 160 -13.78 -0.73 6.68
N TYR A 161 -13.61 -2.02 7.02
CA TYR A 161 -14.17 -3.12 6.23
C TYR A 161 -15.68 -3.26 6.46
N SER A 162 -16.37 -3.73 5.44
CA SER A 162 -17.82 -3.95 5.45
C SER A 162 -18.15 -5.43 5.54
N ARG A 163 -19.06 -5.80 6.46
CA ARG A 163 -19.53 -7.18 6.58
C ARG A 163 -20.50 -7.50 5.45
N GLN A 164 -20.24 -8.58 4.73
CA GLN A 164 -21.09 -9.11 3.68
C GLN A 164 -21.43 -10.57 3.94
N SER A 165 -22.45 -11.07 3.22
CA SER A 165 -22.76 -12.48 3.21
C SER A 165 -21.69 -13.27 2.46
N VAL A 166 -21.23 -12.76 1.31
CA VAL A 166 -20.19 -13.31 0.41
C VAL A 166 -19.18 -12.19 0.15
N VAL A 167 -17.89 -12.50 0.13
CA VAL A 167 -16.84 -11.54 -0.25
C VAL A 167 -16.64 -11.59 -1.77
N THR A 168 -16.82 -10.44 -2.42
CA THR A 168 -16.68 -10.28 -3.87
C THR A 168 -15.81 -9.08 -4.26
N ALA A 169 -15.69 -8.09 -3.38
CA ALA A 169 -14.97 -6.85 -3.64
C ALA A 169 -14.01 -6.46 -2.51
N LEU A 170 -13.10 -5.54 -2.83
CA LEU A 170 -12.14 -4.99 -1.90
C LEU A 170 -12.81 -4.36 -0.67
N GLY A 171 -12.25 -4.60 0.52
CA GLY A 171 -12.77 -4.04 1.77
C GLY A 171 -14.01 -4.73 2.31
N GLU A 172 -14.37 -5.88 1.74
CA GLU A 172 -15.40 -6.75 2.28
C GLU A 172 -14.80 -7.84 3.17
N TYR A 173 -15.59 -8.27 4.15
CA TYR A 173 -15.35 -9.51 4.87
C TYR A 173 -16.65 -10.28 5.06
N SER A 174 -16.57 -11.60 5.21
CA SER A 174 -17.71 -12.43 5.62
C SER A 174 -17.30 -13.37 6.75
N TRP A 175 -18.28 -13.83 7.52
CA TRP A 175 -18.07 -14.78 8.59
C TRP A 175 -19.14 -15.85 8.56
N ARG A 176 -18.71 -17.12 8.51
CA ARG A 176 -19.56 -18.31 8.37
C ARG A 176 -19.02 -19.44 9.24
N GLY A 177 -19.44 -19.47 10.49
CA GLY A 177 -19.01 -20.50 11.45
C GLY A 177 -17.51 -20.43 11.73
N GLN A 178 -16.75 -21.36 11.16
CA GLN A 178 -15.29 -21.43 11.33
C GLN A 178 -14.51 -20.72 10.22
N ILE A 179 -15.18 -20.07 9.27
CA ILE A 179 -14.53 -19.43 8.14
C ILE A 179 -14.73 -17.92 8.19
N VAL A 180 -13.64 -17.17 8.02
CA VAL A 180 -13.65 -15.73 7.77
C VAL A 180 -13.00 -15.45 6.43
N ASP A 181 -13.75 -14.84 5.51
CA ASP A 181 -13.23 -14.39 4.22
C ASP A 181 -12.97 -12.88 4.28
N ILE A 182 -11.85 -12.40 3.71
CA ILE A 182 -11.42 -10.99 3.79
C ILE A 182 -10.74 -10.57 2.49
N TYR A 183 -11.18 -9.46 1.89
CA TYR A 183 -10.50 -8.89 0.72
C TYR A 183 -9.68 -7.65 1.09
N SER A 184 -8.38 -7.84 1.33
CA SER A 184 -7.41 -6.80 1.70
C SER A 184 -6.78 -6.13 0.48
N PRO A 185 -6.46 -4.82 0.52
CA PRO A 185 -5.93 -4.08 -0.63
C PRO A 185 -4.54 -4.54 -1.07
N LEU A 186 -3.75 -5.15 -0.20
CA LEU A 186 -2.41 -5.60 -0.59
C LEU A 186 -2.43 -6.88 -1.43
N SER A 187 -3.51 -7.67 -1.36
CA SER A 187 -3.60 -8.94 -2.04
C SER A 187 -4.36 -8.81 -3.36
N SER A 188 -3.92 -9.52 -4.40
CA SER A 188 -4.67 -9.62 -5.65
C SER A 188 -5.95 -10.46 -5.51
N SER A 189 -6.03 -11.30 -4.47
CA SER A 189 -7.16 -12.19 -4.21
C SER A 189 -7.52 -12.20 -2.72
N PRO A 190 -8.80 -12.37 -2.35
CA PRO A 190 -9.22 -12.44 -0.96
C PRO A 190 -8.65 -13.65 -0.23
N TYR A 191 -8.47 -13.50 1.09
CA TYR A 191 -8.06 -14.56 2.00
C TYR A 191 -9.28 -15.25 2.60
N ARG A 192 -9.19 -16.58 2.74
CA ARG A 192 -10.08 -17.42 3.52
C ARG A 192 -9.29 -17.95 4.70
N LEU A 193 -9.68 -17.57 5.91
CA LEU A 193 -9.12 -18.06 7.16
C LEU A 193 -10.05 -19.12 7.72
N GLU A 194 -9.52 -20.32 7.93
CA GLU A 194 -10.21 -21.41 8.60
C GLU A 194 -9.76 -21.44 10.08
N PHE A 195 -10.73 -21.43 10.99
CA PHE A 195 -10.50 -21.39 12.44
C PHE A 195 -10.84 -22.74 13.08
N PHE A 196 -10.11 -23.06 14.14
CA PHE A 196 -10.51 -24.04 15.14
C PHE A 196 -10.53 -23.33 16.50
N ALA A 197 -11.72 -23.14 17.07
CA ALA A 197 -11.93 -22.22 18.18
C ALA A 197 -11.35 -20.83 17.88
N ASP A 198 -10.40 -20.36 18.70
CA ASP A 198 -9.72 -19.06 18.57
C ASP A 198 -8.35 -19.15 17.88
N THR A 199 -8.07 -20.26 17.19
CA THR A 199 -6.81 -20.47 16.47
C THR A 199 -7.05 -20.52 14.97
N VAL A 200 -6.22 -19.81 14.20
CA VAL A 200 -6.23 -19.90 12.74
C VAL A 200 -5.50 -21.18 12.32
N GLU A 201 -6.24 -22.14 11.76
CA GLU A 201 -5.69 -23.42 11.29
C GLU A 201 -5.04 -23.28 9.92
N SER A 202 -5.73 -22.63 8.98
CA SER A 202 -5.27 -22.51 7.61
C SER A 202 -5.66 -21.18 7.00
N ILE A 203 -4.85 -20.73 6.03
CA ILE A 203 -5.09 -19.52 5.25
C ILE A 203 -4.98 -19.91 3.78
N ARG A 204 -5.98 -19.54 2.99
CA ARG A 204 -6.03 -19.79 1.54
C ARG A 204 -6.39 -18.51 0.81
N ILE A 205 -5.85 -18.32 -0.39
CA ILE A 205 -6.48 -17.37 -1.32
C ILE A 205 -7.58 -18.09 -2.10
N PHE A 206 -8.63 -17.36 -2.45
CA PHE A 206 -9.72 -17.87 -3.25
C PHE A 206 -10.12 -16.88 -4.35
N ASP A 207 -10.78 -17.40 -5.37
CA ASP A 207 -11.30 -16.58 -6.46
C ASP A 207 -12.65 -15.94 -6.05
N PRO A 208 -12.78 -14.59 -6.07
CA PRO A 208 -13.97 -13.91 -5.56
C PRO A 208 -15.23 -14.15 -6.39
N GLU A 209 -15.12 -14.57 -7.65
CA GLU A 209 -16.28 -14.84 -8.49
C GLU A 209 -16.81 -16.26 -8.28
N SER A 210 -15.93 -17.26 -8.38
CA SER A 210 -16.27 -18.68 -8.26
C SER A 210 -16.32 -19.19 -6.82
N GLN A 211 -15.80 -18.42 -5.85
CA GLN A 211 -15.69 -18.75 -4.42
C GLN A 211 -14.84 -19.99 -4.11
N ARG A 212 -14.03 -20.44 -5.09
CA ARG A 212 -13.18 -21.62 -4.98
C ARG A 212 -11.81 -21.24 -4.45
N SER A 213 -11.34 -21.98 -3.45
CA SER A 213 -9.96 -21.88 -2.96
C SER A 213 -8.98 -22.20 -4.10
N LEU A 214 -7.91 -21.42 -4.17
CA LEU A 214 -6.89 -21.52 -5.21
C LEU A 214 -5.63 -22.19 -4.67
N LYS A 215 -5.02 -21.60 -3.64
CA LYS A 215 -3.80 -22.12 -3.00
C LYS A 215 -3.75 -21.70 -1.53
N GLU A 216 -3.01 -22.46 -0.73
CA GLU A 216 -2.66 -22.08 0.64
C GLU A 216 -1.65 -20.94 0.65
N GLU A 217 -1.77 -20.07 1.65
CA GLU A 217 -0.86 -18.96 1.92
C GLU A 217 -0.27 -19.09 3.32
N LYS A 218 0.98 -18.64 3.46
CA LYS A 218 1.70 -18.73 4.75
C LYS A 218 1.27 -17.67 5.76
N GLU A 219 0.76 -16.55 5.25
CA GLU A 219 0.25 -15.46 6.06
C GLU A 219 -0.81 -14.68 5.28
N ALA A 220 -1.78 -14.12 6.00
CA ALA A 220 -2.67 -13.08 5.51
C ALA A 220 -2.17 -11.73 6.02
N LEU A 221 -1.96 -10.79 5.10
CA LEU A 221 -1.63 -9.40 5.43
C LEU A 221 -2.83 -8.50 5.12
N ILE A 222 -3.44 -8.02 6.19
CA ILE A 222 -4.68 -7.23 6.16
C ILE A 222 -4.30 -5.77 6.48
N LEU A 223 -4.52 -4.89 5.50
CA LEU A 223 -4.32 -3.44 5.65
C LEU A 223 -5.67 -2.73 5.76
N PRO A 224 -5.74 -1.51 6.32
CA PRO A 224 -6.99 -0.77 6.32
C PRO A 224 -7.44 -0.42 4.91
N VAL A 225 -8.74 -0.27 4.73
CA VAL A 225 -9.34 0.15 3.45
C VAL A 225 -9.83 1.59 3.46
N ARG A 226 -9.89 2.21 4.65
CA ARG A 226 -10.16 3.64 4.82
C ARG A 226 -9.00 4.33 5.53
N GLU A 227 -8.73 5.58 5.17
CA GLU A 227 -7.72 6.40 5.86
C GLU A 227 -8.28 7.07 7.13
N THR A 228 -9.60 7.20 7.24
CA THR A 228 -10.29 7.48 8.49
C THR A 228 -10.57 6.17 9.21
N LEU A 229 -9.86 5.95 10.32
CA LEU A 229 -9.96 4.75 11.14
C LEU A 229 -11.14 4.88 12.11
N LEU A 230 -11.94 3.82 12.24
CA LEU A 230 -13.22 3.79 12.96
C LEU A 230 -13.14 3.04 14.30
N PHE A 231 -11.96 3.02 14.92
CA PHE A 231 -11.82 2.40 16.25
C PHE A 231 -12.52 3.25 17.32
N PRO A 232 -13.14 2.63 18.36
CA PRO A 232 -13.88 3.35 19.40
C PRO A 232 -13.11 4.51 20.02
N GLU A 233 -11.83 4.31 20.36
CA GLU A 233 -10.94 5.34 20.89
C GLU A 233 -10.78 6.57 19.99
N PHE A 234 -10.79 6.40 18.66
CA PHE A 234 -10.70 7.49 17.71
C PHE A 234 -12.05 8.20 17.56
N MET A 235 -13.15 7.45 17.59
CA MET A 235 -14.51 8.00 17.55
C MET A 235 -14.81 8.83 18.79
N GLU A 236 -14.50 8.33 19.99
CA GLU A 236 -14.66 9.05 21.25
C GLU A 236 -13.85 10.36 21.25
N ARG A 237 -12.59 10.30 20.80
CA ARG A 237 -11.75 11.49 20.66
C ARG A 237 -12.32 12.50 19.66
N ALA A 238 -12.88 12.01 18.55
CA ALA A 238 -13.51 12.87 17.56
C ALA A 238 -14.77 13.55 18.11
N LEU A 239 -15.64 12.80 18.80
CA LEU A 239 -16.84 13.32 19.46
C LEU A 239 -16.50 14.35 20.53
N SER A 240 -15.52 14.06 21.39
CA SER A 240 -15.08 14.99 22.43
C SER A 240 -14.58 16.32 21.86
N LYS A 241 -13.86 16.31 20.74
CA LYS A 241 -13.43 17.53 20.06
C LYS A 241 -14.62 18.28 19.43
N PHE A 242 -15.52 17.55 18.79
CA PHE A 242 -16.70 18.13 18.16
C PHE A 242 -17.57 18.85 19.20
N SER A 243 -17.87 18.21 20.33
CA SER A 243 -18.66 18.80 21.43
C SER A 243 -17.96 19.93 22.19
N ALA A 244 -16.64 20.07 22.06
CA ALA A 244 -15.91 21.19 22.65
C ALA A 244 -15.89 22.42 21.73
N GLU A 245 -16.07 22.22 20.42
CA GLU A 245 -16.05 23.27 19.40
C GLU A 245 -17.47 23.77 19.03
N PHE A 246 -18.50 22.96 19.26
CA PHE A 246 -19.92 23.24 18.96
C PHE A 246 -20.81 22.92 20.15
#